data_AF-A0AAX2M2S2-F1
#
_entry.id   AF-A0AAX2M2S2-F1
#
_cell.length_a   1.000
_cell.length_b   1.000
_cell.length_c   1.000
_cell.angle_alpha   90.00
_cell.angle_beta   90.00
_cell.angle_gamma   90.00
#
_symmetry.space_group_name_H-M   'P 1'
#
loop_
_entity.id
_entity.type
_entity.pdbx_description
1 polymer ?
#
loop_
_entity_poly.entity_id
_entity_poly.type
_entity_poly.pdbx_seq_one_letter_code
_entity_poly.pdbx_strand_id
1 'polypeptide(L)'
;MFCKKSLFFLLPLFFCACSSVVSVKINNVENSNLNNRHDDVPVTAIVYQLKDIKKFEEASDIDLATREEGVLGKDKLDSIKTQIAPKDNIIAVKVDEEEVPYVGILVLFANNTKKQQKYGQRPKMQMGLERISIKI
;
A
#
# COMPACT_ATOMS: atom_id res chain seq x y z
N MET A 1 24.53 30.71 56.73
CA MET A 1 25.29 29.97 55.70
C MET A 1 24.53 28.65 55.45
N PHE A 2 23.58 28.59 54.52
CA PHE A 2 23.75 28.26 53.08
C PHE A 2 24.80 27.14 52.90
N CYS A 3 24.50 25.92 52.45
CA CYS A 3 23.49 25.48 51.49
C CYS A 3 23.03 24.05 51.76
N LYS A 4 21.70 23.82 51.74
CA LYS A 4 21.13 22.57 51.25
C LYS A 4 21.61 22.37 49.81
N LYS A 5 22.25 21.25 49.49
CA LYS A 5 22.45 20.83 48.09
C LYS A 5 21.95 19.41 47.93
N SER A 6 20.65 19.36 47.64
CA SER A 6 19.99 18.29 46.90
C SER A 6 20.82 17.99 45.65
N LEU A 7 21.46 16.83 45.61
CA LEU A 7 22.13 16.33 44.41
C LEU A 7 21.06 15.61 43.58
N PHE A 8 20.30 16.39 42.83
CA PHE A 8 19.34 15.86 41.85
C PHE A 8 20.14 15.27 40.69
N PHE A 9 20.27 13.95 40.66
CA PHE A 9 20.91 13.20 39.59
C PHE A 9 20.00 13.26 38.36
N LEU A 10 20.13 14.32 37.56
CA LEU A 10 19.51 14.44 36.25
C LEU A 10 20.26 13.52 35.28
N LEU A 11 19.82 12.26 35.22
CA LEU A 11 20.18 11.33 34.16
C LEU A 11 19.38 11.74 32.91
N PRO A 12 20.02 12.21 31.81
CA PRO A 12 19.29 12.40 30.57
C PRO A 12 18.95 11.00 30.03
N LEU A 13 17.66 10.65 30.06
CA LEU A 13 17.12 9.53 29.32
C LEU A 13 17.43 9.79 27.83
N PHE A 14 18.47 9.12 27.32
CA PHE A 14 18.65 8.93 25.90
C PHE A 14 17.46 8.11 25.40
N PHE A 15 16.39 8.79 25.00
CA PHE A 15 15.36 8.22 24.16
C PHE A 15 16.00 7.96 22.79
N CYS A 16 16.65 6.82 22.64
CA CYS A 16 16.86 6.22 21.32
C CYS A 16 15.48 5.81 20.81
N ALA A 17 14.78 6.74 20.16
CA ALA A 17 13.67 6.41 19.28
C ALA A 17 14.28 5.65 18.10
N CYS A 18 14.30 4.32 18.21
CA CYS A 18 14.79 3.43 17.19
C CYS A 18 13.65 3.20 16.19
N SER A 19 13.26 4.25 15.46
CA SER A 19 12.26 4.13 14.39
C SER A 19 12.87 3.31 13.25
N SER A 20 12.25 2.18 12.91
CA SER A 20 12.59 1.42 11.71
C SER A 20 11.79 1.95 10.54
N VAL A 21 12.48 2.48 9.53
CA VAL A 21 11.86 2.85 8.27
C VAL A 21 11.80 1.63 7.37
N VAL A 22 10.60 1.19 7.01
CA VAL A 22 10.35 0.09 6.06
C VAL A 22 10.08 0.66 4.68
N SER A 23 10.70 0.09 3.64
CA SER A 23 10.51 0.52 2.26
C SER A 23 9.75 -0.52 1.45
N VAL A 24 8.70 -0.09 0.75
CA VAL A 24 7.94 -0.95 -0.15
C VAL A 24 8.50 -0.79 -1.56
N LYS A 25 9.19 -1.82 -2.05
CA LYS A 25 9.72 -1.87 -3.41
C LYS A 25 8.79 -2.68 -4.30
N ILE A 26 8.41 -2.11 -5.46
CA ILE A 26 7.61 -2.80 -6.47
C ILE A 26 8.47 -2.97 -7.73
N ASN A 27 8.48 -4.18 -8.27
CA ASN A 27 9.22 -4.54 -9.47
C ASN A 27 8.24 -4.97 -10.57
N ASN A 28 8.19 -4.24 -11.68
CA ASN A 28 7.42 -4.61 -12.85
C ASN A 28 8.31 -5.44 -13.78
N VAL A 29 8.26 -6.75 -13.63
CA VAL A 29 8.99 -7.69 -14.48
C VAL A 29 8.40 -7.76 -15.88
N GLU A 30 9.22 -8.13 -16.86
CA GLU A 30 8.81 -8.26 -18.27
C GLU A 30 7.60 -9.18 -18.44
N ASN A 31 6.69 -8.80 -19.33
CA ASN A 31 5.44 -9.50 -19.66
C ASN A 31 4.48 -9.68 -18.48
N SER A 32 4.65 -8.94 -17.38
CA SER A 32 3.73 -9.02 -16.23
C SER A 32 2.36 -8.39 -16.51
N ASN A 33 2.28 -7.48 -17.49
CA ASN A 33 1.07 -6.73 -17.78
C ASN A 33 0.87 -6.49 -19.28
N LEU A 34 0.47 -7.54 -19.99
CA LEU A 34 0.19 -7.49 -21.41
C LEU A 34 -1.20 -6.92 -21.69
N ASN A 35 -1.31 -6.01 -22.67
CA ASN A 35 -2.61 -5.54 -23.17
C ASN A 35 -3.24 -6.54 -24.16
N ASN A 36 -4.43 -6.22 -24.71
CA ASN A 36 -5.11 -7.07 -25.70
C ASN A 36 -4.34 -7.26 -27.03
N ARG A 37 -3.35 -6.41 -27.31
CA ARG A 37 -2.46 -6.50 -28.46
C ARG A 37 -1.16 -7.25 -28.14
N HIS A 38 -1.02 -7.80 -26.92
CA HIS A 38 0.19 -8.45 -26.40
C HIS A 38 1.39 -7.51 -26.27
N ASP A 39 1.17 -6.19 -26.21
CA ASP A 39 2.23 -5.26 -25.83
C ASP A 39 2.37 -5.25 -24.31
N ASP A 40 3.61 -5.23 -23.82
CA ASP A 40 3.92 -5.01 -22.41
C ASP A 40 3.73 -3.54 -22.05
N VAL A 41 2.83 -3.27 -21.10
CA VAL A 41 2.42 -1.90 -20.75
C VAL A 41 2.61 -1.60 -19.26
N PRO A 42 2.73 -0.32 -18.88
CA PRO A 42 2.92 0.04 -17.47
C PRO A 42 1.85 -0.55 -16.55
N VAL A 43 2.29 -0.99 -15.37
CA VAL A 43 1.41 -1.44 -14.28
C VAL A 43 1.06 -0.25 -13.40
N THR A 44 -0.20 -0.12 -13.00
CA THR A 44 -0.58 0.86 -11.97
C THR A 44 -0.63 0.18 -10.62
N ALA A 45 0.07 0.72 -9.62
CA ALA A 45 -0.03 0.30 -8.23
C ALA A 45 -0.60 1.44 -7.38
N ILE A 46 -1.51 1.10 -6.47
CA ILE A 46 -1.98 1.97 -5.40
C ILE A 46 -1.51 1.37 -4.09
N VAL A 47 -0.71 2.13 -3.33
CA VAL A 47 -0.17 1.72 -2.04
C VAL A 47 -0.85 2.54 -0.95
N TYR A 48 -1.52 1.85 -0.04
CA TYR A 48 -2.28 2.39 1.09
C TYR A 48 -1.50 2.23 2.38
N GLN A 49 -1.35 3.30 3.13
CA GLN A 49 -0.87 3.28 4.52
C GLN A 49 -2.10 3.24 5.43
N LEU A 50 -2.18 2.25 6.31
CA LEU A 50 -3.42 1.91 7.02
C LEU A 50 -3.20 1.73 8.53
N LYS A 51 -4.16 2.21 9.33
CA LYS A 51 -4.23 1.94 10.78
C LYS A 51 -4.81 0.56 11.10
N ASP A 52 -5.78 0.12 10.29
CA ASP A 52 -6.43 -1.19 10.38
C ASP A 52 -6.62 -1.73 8.96
N ILE A 53 -6.34 -3.02 8.77
CA ILE A 53 -6.37 -3.70 7.48
C ILE A 53 -7.76 -4.27 7.14
N LYS A 54 -8.67 -4.42 8.10
CA LYS A 54 -9.94 -5.15 7.91
C LYS A 54 -10.78 -4.60 6.76
N LYS A 55 -11.03 -3.29 6.73
CA LYS A 55 -11.83 -2.68 5.66
C LYS A 55 -11.17 -2.81 4.29
N PHE A 56 -9.84 -2.79 4.24
CA PHE A 56 -9.10 -3.02 3.01
C PHE A 56 -9.26 -4.47 2.53
N GLU A 57 -9.23 -5.45 3.43
CA GLU A 57 -9.44 -6.87 3.11
C GLU A 57 -10.89 -7.20 2.73
N GLU A 58 -11.87 -6.53 3.33
CA GLU A 58 -13.30 -6.78 3.08
C GLU A 58 -13.84 -6.04 1.85
N ALA A 59 -13.21 -4.92 1.46
CA ALA A 59 -13.64 -4.11 0.34
C ALA A 59 -13.56 -4.85 -1.00
N SER A 60 -14.33 -4.39 -2.00
CA SER A 60 -14.11 -4.83 -3.38
C SER A 60 -12.92 -4.08 -3.99
N ASP A 61 -12.16 -4.73 -4.87
CA ASP A 61 -11.01 -4.08 -5.52
C ASP A 61 -11.42 -2.85 -6.34
N ILE A 62 -12.63 -2.85 -6.91
CA ILE A 62 -13.19 -1.71 -7.63
C ILE A 62 -13.43 -0.54 -6.67
N ASP A 63 -13.97 -0.83 -5.49
CA ASP A 63 -14.23 0.20 -4.49
C ASP A 63 -12.93 0.79 -3.94
N LEU A 64 -11.91 -0.02 -3.73
CA LEU A 64 -10.57 0.47 -3.40
C LEU A 64 -10.02 1.35 -4.53
N ALA A 65 -10.11 0.92 -5.79
CA ALA A 65 -9.56 1.68 -6.92
C ALA A 65 -10.28 3.02 -7.22
N THR A 66 -11.54 3.19 -6.79
CA THR A 66 -12.38 4.32 -7.23
C THR A 66 -13.00 5.14 -6.10
N ARG A 67 -13.15 4.56 -4.89
CA ARG A 67 -13.87 5.14 -3.76
C ARG A 67 -13.18 4.86 -2.42
N GLU A 68 -11.85 4.67 -2.44
CA GLU A 68 -11.02 4.36 -1.27
C GLU A 68 -11.31 5.23 -0.04
N GLU A 69 -11.51 6.53 -0.19
CA GLU A 69 -11.80 7.44 0.93
C GLU A 69 -13.08 7.06 1.67
N GLY A 70 -14.14 6.69 0.94
CA GLY A 70 -15.41 6.29 1.55
C GLY A 70 -15.39 4.88 2.14
N VAL A 71 -14.51 4.02 1.63
CA VAL A 71 -14.39 2.62 2.02
C VAL A 71 -13.51 2.46 3.24
N LEU A 72 -12.31 3.05 3.19
CA LEU A 72 -11.29 2.94 4.24
C LEU A 72 -11.53 3.99 5.34
N GLY A 73 -12.00 5.18 4.96
CA GLY A 73 -12.31 6.26 5.89
C GLY A 73 -11.13 6.57 6.81
N LYS A 74 -11.39 6.63 8.12
CA LYS A 74 -10.39 6.94 9.16
C LYS A 74 -9.26 5.91 9.29
N ASP A 75 -9.41 4.74 8.68
CA ASP A 75 -8.39 3.69 8.72
C ASP A 75 -7.30 3.96 7.68
N LYS A 76 -7.56 4.81 6.67
CA LYS A 76 -6.54 5.29 5.73
C LYS A 76 -5.73 6.41 6.38
N LEU A 77 -4.41 6.23 6.43
CA LEU A 77 -3.45 7.26 6.80
C LEU A 77 -3.08 8.10 5.58
N ASP A 78 -2.67 7.42 4.51
CA ASP A 78 -2.25 8.03 3.25
C ASP A 78 -2.33 6.99 2.12
N SER A 79 -2.18 7.44 0.88
CA SER A 79 -2.16 6.58 -0.30
C SER A 79 -1.39 7.22 -1.44
N ILE A 80 -0.58 6.42 -2.14
CA ILE A 80 0.09 6.83 -3.37
C ILE A 80 -0.31 5.94 -4.54
N LYS A 81 -0.66 6.57 -5.65
CA LYS A 81 -0.93 5.90 -6.93
C LYS A 81 0.20 6.19 -7.90
N THR A 82 0.80 5.14 -8.44
CA THR A 82 1.96 5.24 -9.32
C THR A 82 1.87 4.28 -10.50
N GLN A 83 2.50 4.65 -11.61
CA GLN A 83 2.67 3.78 -12.76
C GLN A 83 4.13 3.34 -12.85
N ILE A 84 4.34 2.07 -13.15
CA ILE A 84 5.66 1.45 -13.21
C ILE A 84 5.83 0.92 -14.62
N ALA A 85 6.82 1.44 -15.35
CA ALA A 85 7.12 0.98 -16.70
C ALA A 85 7.55 -0.51 -16.70
N PRO A 86 7.38 -1.23 -17.80
CA PRO A 86 7.94 -2.57 -17.94
C PRO A 86 9.45 -2.59 -17.68
N LYS A 87 9.94 -3.65 -17.01
CA LYS A 87 11.35 -3.84 -16.63
C LYS A 87 11.90 -2.77 -15.68
N ASP A 88 11.02 -2.04 -14.99
CA ASP A 88 11.39 -1.00 -14.04
C ASP A 88 11.03 -1.40 -12.61
N ASN A 89 11.70 -0.76 -11.65
CA ASN A 89 11.40 -0.89 -10.24
C ASN A 89 11.36 0.46 -9.55
N ILE A 90 10.47 0.60 -8.57
CA ILE A 90 10.38 1.82 -7.77
C ILE A 90 10.31 1.48 -6.28
N ILE A 91 10.72 2.45 -5.46
CA ILE A 91 10.33 2.48 -4.04
C ILE A 91 9.04 3.28 -4.00
N ALA A 92 7.92 2.59 -3.81
CA ALA A 92 6.60 3.22 -3.86
C ALA A 92 6.33 4.08 -2.62
N VAL A 93 6.78 3.62 -1.44
CA VAL A 93 6.67 4.35 -0.19
C VAL A 93 7.77 3.93 0.78
N LYS A 94 8.14 4.86 1.67
CA LYS A 94 8.90 4.57 2.89
C LYS A 94 8.00 4.93 4.06
N VAL A 95 7.85 4.00 4.99
CA VAL A 95 6.92 4.12 6.12
C VAL A 95 7.68 3.92 7.42
N ASP A 96 7.31 4.71 8.41
CA ASP A 96 7.74 4.48 9.79
C ASP A 96 6.83 3.41 10.40
N GLU A 97 7.41 2.32 10.89
CA GLU A 97 6.65 1.20 11.46
C GLU A 97 5.86 1.60 12.73
N GLU A 98 6.31 2.62 13.46
CA GLU A 98 5.61 3.10 14.65
C GLU A 98 4.34 3.88 14.29
N GLU A 99 4.31 4.50 13.10
CA GLU A 99 3.19 5.32 12.63
C GLU A 99 2.23 4.56 11.71
N VAL A 100 2.75 3.57 10.96
CA VAL A 100 2.02 2.87 9.90
C VAL A 100 2.04 1.36 10.14
N PRO A 101 1.04 0.80 10.83
CA PRO A 101 1.03 -0.61 11.19
C PRO A 101 0.73 -1.56 10.02
N TYR A 102 0.09 -1.06 8.95
CA TYR A 102 -0.26 -1.87 7.79
C TYR A 102 -0.04 -1.13 6.47
N VAL A 103 0.40 -1.88 5.46
CA VAL A 103 0.42 -1.43 4.07
C VAL A 103 -0.44 -2.35 3.22
N GLY A 104 -1.43 -1.77 2.53
CA GLY A 104 -2.21 -2.43 1.49
C GLY A 104 -1.70 -2.06 0.11
N ILE A 105 -1.58 -3.00 -0.81
CA ILE A 105 -1.16 -2.75 -2.20
C ILE A 105 -2.25 -3.29 -3.13
N LEU A 106 -2.75 -2.44 -4.02
CA LEU A 106 -3.66 -2.80 -5.10
C LEU A 106 -2.98 -2.57 -6.45
N VAL A 107 -2.86 -3.63 -7.24
CA VAL A 107 -2.25 -3.58 -8.57
C VAL A 107 -3.33 -3.67 -9.63
N LEU A 108 -3.33 -2.73 -10.58
CA LEU A 108 -4.26 -2.66 -11.70
C LEU A 108 -3.55 -3.09 -13.00
N PHE A 109 -4.01 -4.20 -13.58
CA PHE A 109 -3.51 -4.74 -14.85
C PHE A 109 -4.38 -4.28 -16.03
N ALA A 110 -3.73 -4.08 -17.18
CA ALA A 110 -4.31 -3.57 -18.42
C ALA A 110 -5.27 -4.56 -19.09
N ASN A 111 -5.10 -5.86 -18.84
CA ASN A 111 -5.96 -6.88 -19.39
C ASN A 111 -6.48 -7.84 -18.32
N ASN A 112 -7.71 -8.28 -18.52
CA ASN A 112 -8.58 -8.85 -17.51
C ASN A 112 -9.15 -10.22 -17.93
N THR A 113 -8.35 -11.02 -18.62
CA THR A 113 -8.74 -12.36 -19.06
C THR A 113 -8.72 -13.40 -17.94
N LYS A 114 -9.30 -13.10 -16.76
CA LYS A 114 -10.03 -14.17 -16.06
C LYS A 114 -11.32 -14.37 -16.86
N LYS A 115 -11.31 -15.32 -17.79
CA LYS A 115 -12.51 -15.83 -18.48
C LYS A 115 -13.57 -16.14 -17.43
N GLN A 116 -14.49 -15.21 -17.20
CA GLN A 116 -15.79 -15.58 -16.66
C GLN A 116 -16.51 -16.26 -17.83
N GLN A 117 -16.58 -17.60 -17.83
CA GLN A 117 -17.69 -18.26 -18.50
C GLN A 117 -18.96 -17.75 -17.84
N LYS A 118 -19.59 -16.73 -18.42
CA LYS A 118 -20.92 -16.28 -18.01
C LYS A 118 -21.95 -16.89 -18.93
N TYR A 119 -22.75 -17.79 -18.38
CA TYR A 119 -24.13 -17.92 -18.82
C TYR A 119 -24.92 -16.79 -18.13
N GLY A 120 -25.41 -15.81 -18.92
CA GLY A 120 -26.62 -15.06 -18.58
C GLY A 120 -26.56 -13.78 -17.72
N GLN A 121 -25.42 -13.10 -17.51
CA GLN A 121 -25.45 -11.76 -16.87
C GLN A 121 -24.49 -10.76 -17.50
N ARG A 122 -24.92 -9.48 -17.53
CA ARG A 122 -24.21 -8.32 -18.12
C ARG A 122 -22.71 -8.33 -17.80
N PRO A 123 -21.83 -7.96 -18.76
CA PRO A 123 -20.40 -7.91 -18.53
C PRO A 123 -20.10 -6.81 -17.49
N LYS A 124 -19.62 -7.21 -16.31
CA LYS A 124 -18.94 -6.29 -15.40
C LYS A 124 -17.49 -6.27 -15.87
N MET A 125 -16.96 -5.11 -16.25
CA MET A 125 -15.51 -4.94 -16.40
C MET A 125 -14.87 -5.21 -15.03
N GLN A 126 -14.28 -6.38 -14.84
CA GLN A 126 -13.34 -6.62 -13.76
C GLN A 126 -11.98 -6.18 -14.28
N MET A 127 -11.30 -5.20 -13.69
CA MET A 127 -9.88 -5.00 -13.98
C MET A 127 -9.13 -6.22 -13.40
N GLY A 128 -7.98 -6.61 -13.98
CA GLY A 128 -7.09 -7.54 -13.31
C GLY A 128 -6.60 -6.83 -12.05
N LEU A 129 -6.99 -7.34 -10.88
CA LEU A 129 -6.74 -6.72 -9.60
C LEU A 129 -6.03 -7.75 -8.73
N GLU A 130 -4.84 -7.41 -8.28
CA GLU A 130 -4.12 -8.19 -7.28
C GLU A 130 -3.98 -7.35 -6.02
N ARG A 131 -4.31 -7.98 -4.88
CA ARG A 131 -4.32 -7.34 -3.57
C ARG A 131 -3.30 -8.03 -2.69
N ILE A 132 -2.47 -7.23 -2.03
CA ILE A 132 -1.47 -7.69 -1.07
C ILE A 132 -1.64 -6.87 0.21
N SER A 133 -1.67 -7.56 1.36
CA SER A 133 -1.68 -6.94 2.69
C SER A 133 -0.38 -7.28 3.40
N ILE A 134 0.31 -6.27 3.92
CA ILE A 134 1.56 -6.43 4.66
C ILE A 134 1.36 -5.80 6.05
N LYS A 135 1.55 -6.59 7.10
CA LYS A 135 1.72 -6.06 8.45
C LYS A 135 3.18 -5.66 8.60
N ILE A 136 3.40 -4.44 9.07
CA ILE A 136 4.73 -3.91 9.36
C ILE A 136 5.03 -4.14 10.84
#